data_AF-A0A323UR56-F1
#
_entry.id   AF-A0A323UR56-F1
#
_cell.length_a   1.000
_cell.length_b   1.000
_cell.length_c   1.000
_cell.angle_alpha   90.00
_cell.angle_beta   90.00
_cell.angle_gamma   90.00
#
_symmetry.space_group_name_H-M   'P 1'
#
loop_
_entity.id
_entity.type
_entity.pdbx_description
1 polymer ?
#
loop_
_entity_poly.entity_id
_entity_poly.type
_entity_poly.pdbx_seq_one_letter_code
_entity_poly.pdbx_strand_id
1 'polypeptide(L)'
;VERERIAAGKRTRERRYYISSLPADAARIARAVRSHWEVENRLHWCLDVQFNEDQSTVRTGFAANNFAIVRHIVMNLLRLNTSRKGSIKTKRMLAATSDKFRAELLGVMT
;
A
#
# COMPACT_ATOMS: atom_id res chain seq x y z
N VAL A 1 17.56 -15.79 -4.34
CA VAL A 1 16.87 -15.82 -3.01
C VAL A 1 15.97 -17.04 -2.97
N GLU A 2 16.07 -17.84 -1.92
CA GLU A 2 15.20 -18.99 -1.72
C GLU A 2 14.08 -18.61 -0.73
N ARG A 3 12.85 -18.96 -1.08
CA ARG A 3 11.66 -18.77 -0.24
C ARG A 3 11.10 -20.13 0.10
N GLU A 4 10.78 -20.30 1.37
CA GLU A 4 10.07 -21.46 1.86
C GLU A 4 8.72 -21.04 2.45
N ARG A 5 7.66 -21.75 2.08
CA ARG A 5 6.31 -21.52 2.58
C ARG A 5 5.73 -22.84 3.07
N ILE A 6 5.24 -22.83 4.31
CA ILE A 6 4.43 -23.90 4.89
C ILE A 6 2.99 -23.39 4.94
N ALA A 7 2.09 -24.04 4.22
CA ALA A 7 0.67 -23.71 4.21
C ALA A 7 -0.16 -24.99 4.12
N ALA A 8 -1.18 -25.14 4.97
CA ALA A 8 -2.02 -26.33 5.05
C ALA A 8 -1.20 -27.65 5.11
N GLY A 9 -0.16 -27.69 5.94
CA GLY A 9 0.71 -28.85 6.10
C GLY A 9 1.67 -29.12 4.93
N LYS A 10 1.57 -28.39 3.81
CA LYS A 10 2.46 -28.55 2.65
C LYS A 10 3.61 -27.55 2.69
N ARG A 11 4.84 -28.08 2.59
CA ARG A 11 6.07 -27.29 2.42
C ARG A 11 6.36 -27.09 0.95
N THR A 12 6.55 -25.85 0.54
CA THR A 12 6.92 -25.46 -0.83
C THR A 12 8.20 -24.62 -0.80
N ARG A 13 9.08 -24.85 -1.76
CA ARG A 13 10.31 -24.09 -1.96
C ARG A 13 10.30 -23.43 -3.33
N GLU A 14 10.71 -22.18 -3.36
CA GLU A 14 10.76 -21.36 -4.57
C GLU A 14 12.13 -20.68 -4.63
N ARG A 15 12.79 -20.76 -5.78
CA ARG A 15 14.06 -20.06 -6.02
C ARG A 15 13.83 -18.93 -7.01
N ARG A 16 14.17 -17.72 -6.59
CA ARG A 16 14.08 -16.51 -7.41
C ARG A 16 15.47 -16.00 -7.76
N TYR A 17 15.67 -15.70 -9.03
CA TYR A 17 16.87 -15.09 -9.58
C TYR A 17 16.63 -13.59 -9.75
N TYR A 18 17.64 -12.78 -9.43
CA TYR A 18 17.57 -11.32 -9.52
C TYR A 18 18.76 -10.83 -10.34
N ILE A 19 18.50 -9.84 -11.18
CA ILE A 19 19.53 -9.09 -11.90
C ILE A 19 19.73 -7.78 -11.14
N SER A 20 20.99 -7.43 -10.88
CA SER A 20 21.32 -6.20 -10.15
C SER A 20 22.61 -5.61 -10.66
N SER A 21 22.68 -4.29 -10.70
CA SER A 21 23.91 -3.53 -10.88
C SER A 21 24.69 -3.35 -9.56
N LEU A 22 24.16 -3.85 -8.43
CA LEU A 22 24.85 -3.81 -7.15
C LEU A 22 26.07 -4.74 -7.16
N PRO A 23 27.12 -4.41 -6.41
CA PRO A 23 28.21 -5.35 -6.13
C PRO A 23 27.67 -6.66 -5.54
N ALA A 24 28.44 -7.74 -5.68
CA ALA A 24 28.10 -9.09 -5.21
C ALA A 24 28.16 -9.24 -3.67
N ASP A 25 27.36 -8.45 -2.97
CA ASP A 25 27.14 -8.48 -1.53
C ASP A 25 25.77 -9.11 -1.23
N ALA A 26 25.79 -10.36 -0.80
CA ALA A 26 24.60 -11.13 -0.51
C ALA A 26 23.71 -10.48 0.57
N ALA A 27 24.30 -9.87 1.60
CA ALA A 27 23.55 -9.26 2.70
C ALA A 27 22.84 -7.98 2.25
N ARG A 28 23.51 -7.14 1.45
CA ARG A 28 22.93 -5.93 0.86
C ARG A 28 21.82 -6.28 -0.13
N ILE A 29 22.06 -7.24 -1.02
CA ILE A 29 21.05 -7.69 -2.01
C ILE A 29 19.84 -8.28 -1.29
N ALA A 30 20.04 -9.14 -0.28
CA ALA A 30 18.94 -9.72 0.48
C ALA A 30 18.10 -8.65 1.22
N ARG A 31 18.74 -7.59 1.73
CA ARG A 31 18.04 -6.45 2.33
C ARG A 31 17.20 -5.72 1.30
N ALA A 32 17.77 -5.38 0.14
CA ALA A 32 17.04 -4.71 -0.93
C ALA A 32 15.82 -5.52 -1.41
N VAL A 33 15.97 -6.84 -1.61
CA VAL A 33 14.87 -7.73 -1.99
C VAL A 33 13.77 -7.76 -0.93
N ARG A 34 14.14 -7.80 0.36
CA ARG A 34 13.15 -7.77 1.46
C ARG A 34 12.45 -6.42 1.57
N SER A 35 13.19 -5.31 1.45
CA SER A 35 12.61 -3.97 1.48
C SER A 35 11.67 -3.71 0.31
N HIS A 36 11.97 -4.26 -0.88
CA HIS A 36 11.06 -4.17 -2.02
C HIS A 36 9.69 -4.82 -1.73
N TRP A 37 9.68 -5.96 -1.02
CA TRP A 37 8.44 -6.60 -0.57
C TRP A 37 7.59 -5.76 0.39
N GLU A 38 8.19 -4.78 1.07
CA GLU A 38 7.42 -3.85 1.89
C GLU A 38 6.53 -2.94 1.04
N VAL A 39 6.87 -2.68 -0.22
CA VAL A 39 5.99 -1.93 -1.14
C VAL A 39 4.72 -2.72 -1.38
N GLU A 40 4.82 -3.99 -1.74
CA GLU A 40 3.65 -4.84 -1.96
C GLU A 40 2.76 -4.94 -0.71
N ASN A 41 3.38 -5.22 0.44
CA ASN A 41 2.65 -5.44 1.68
C ASN A 41 2.08 -4.15 2.29
N ARG A 42 2.81 -3.03 2.21
CA ARG A 42 2.41 -1.77 2.86
C ARG A 42 1.71 -0.81 1.92
N LEU A 43 1.87 -0.91 0.60
CA LEU A 43 1.23 -0.03 -0.37
C LEU A 43 0.10 -0.77 -1.10
N HIS A 44 0.45 -1.74 -1.95
CA HIS A 44 -0.51 -2.40 -2.85
C HIS A 44 -1.65 -3.06 -2.09
N TRP A 45 -1.34 -3.91 -1.11
CA TRP A 45 -2.40 -4.55 -0.30
C TRP A 45 -3.38 -3.53 0.32
N CYS A 46 -2.88 -2.37 0.75
CA CYS A 46 -3.73 -1.33 1.30
C CYS A 46 -4.62 -0.70 0.23
N LEU A 47 -4.11 -0.45 -0.98
CA LEU A 47 -4.92 0.07 -2.08
C LEU A 47 -5.97 -0.95 -2.52
N ASP A 48 -5.56 -2.21 -2.68
CA ASP A 48 -6.43 -3.30 -3.12
C ASP A 48 -7.59 -3.51 -2.13
N VAL A 49 -7.27 -3.70 -0.85
CA VAL A 49 -8.26 -4.08 0.17
C VAL A 49 -8.93 -2.86 0.81
N GLN A 50 -8.15 -1.85 1.19
CA GLN A 50 -8.70 -0.71 1.94
C GLN A 50 -9.27 0.37 1.02
N PHE A 51 -8.88 0.44 -0.26
CA PHE A 51 -9.45 1.36 -1.27
C PHE A 51 -10.27 0.67 -2.35
N ASN A 52 -10.37 -0.66 -2.32
CA ASN A 52 -11.13 -1.45 -3.28
C ASN A 52 -10.65 -1.24 -4.72
N GLU A 53 -9.34 -1.06 -4.90
CA GLU A 53 -8.75 -0.75 -6.20
C GLU A 53 -8.96 -1.88 -7.20
N ASP A 54 -8.73 -3.14 -6.80
CA ASP A 54 -8.96 -4.33 -7.63
C ASP A 54 -10.39 -4.45 -8.17
N GLN A 55 -11.37 -3.99 -7.38
CA GLN A 55 -12.78 -4.05 -7.77
C GLN A 55 -13.23 -2.83 -8.58
N SER A 56 -12.36 -1.84 -8.79
CA SER A 56 -12.71 -0.61 -9.49
C SER A 56 -12.96 -0.88 -10.97
N THR A 57 -14.14 -0.51 -11.47
CA THR A 57 -14.50 -0.66 -12.88
C THR A 57 -14.21 0.57 -13.74
N VAL A 58 -13.56 1.59 -13.15
CA VAL A 58 -13.26 2.87 -13.78
C VAL A 58 -12.17 2.68 -14.85
N ARG A 59 -12.57 2.75 -16.12
CA ARG A 59 -11.69 2.49 -17.29
C ARG A 59 -11.74 3.56 -18.38
N THR A 60 -12.52 4.62 -18.20
CA THR A 60 -12.72 5.65 -19.23
C THR A 60 -11.57 6.66 -19.26
N GLY A 61 -10.94 6.85 -20.41
CA GLY A 61 -9.87 7.84 -20.60
C GLY A 61 -8.74 7.69 -19.58
N PHE A 62 -8.37 8.80 -18.93
CA PHE A 62 -7.32 8.84 -17.88
C PHE A 62 -7.83 8.53 -16.48
N ALA A 63 -9.09 8.09 -16.32
CA ALA A 63 -9.69 7.97 -15.00
C ALA A 63 -8.96 6.97 -14.11
N ALA A 64 -8.52 5.81 -14.63
CA ALA A 64 -7.77 4.82 -13.85
C ALA A 64 -6.48 5.43 -13.24
N ASN A 65 -5.69 6.14 -14.05
CA ASN A 65 -4.46 6.79 -13.61
C ASN A 65 -4.74 7.93 -12.61
N ASN A 66 -5.74 8.77 -12.89
CA ASN A 66 -6.10 9.88 -12.00
C ASN A 66 -6.57 9.36 -10.64
N PHE A 67 -7.37 8.29 -10.63
CA PHE A 67 -7.82 7.66 -9.38
C PHE A 67 -6.66 7.03 -8.61
N ALA A 68 -5.69 6.40 -9.27
CA ALA A 68 -4.49 5.88 -8.60
C ALA A 68 -3.76 7.01 -7.84
N ILE A 69 -3.50 8.14 -8.50
CA ILE A 69 -2.87 9.31 -7.87
C ILE A 69 -3.69 9.80 -6.65
N VAL A 70 -5.00 9.97 -6.81
CA VAL A 70 -5.88 10.42 -5.73
C VAL A 70 -5.88 9.44 -4.56
N ARG A 71 -5.95 8.14 -4.80
CA ARG A 71 -5.90 7.10 -3.75
C ARG A 71 -4.59 7.17 -2.98
N HIS A 72 -3.46 7.33 -3.65
CA HIS A 72 -2.16 7.48 -3.00
C HIS A 72 -2.11 8.71 -2.10
N ILE A 73 -2.60 9.88 -2.58
CA ILE A 73 -2.68 11.11 -1.79
C ILE A 73 -3.53 10.88 -0.53
N VAL A 74 -4.75 10.38 -0.70
CA VAL A 74 -5.69 10.15 0.40
C VAL A 74 -5.11 9.13 1.40
N MET A 75 -4.52 8.04 0.93
CA MET A 75 -3.90 7.04 1.81
C MET A 75 -2.78 7.65 2.65
N ASN A 76 -1.93 8.49 2.07
CA ASN A 76 -0.86 9.17 2.80
C ASN A 76 -1.42 10.13 3.84
N LEU A 77 -2.43 10.94 3.51
CA LEU A 77 -3.10 11.84 4.48
C LEU A 77 -3.67 11.05 5.68
N LEU A 78 -4.33 9.92 5.43
CA LEU A 78 -4.92 9.09 6.48
C LEU A 78 -3.87 8.42 7.39
N ARG A 79 -2.71 8.09 6.83
CA ARG A 79 -1.56 7.51 7.57
C ARG A 79 -0.86 8.54 8.43
N LEU A 80 -0.68 9.75 7.90
CA LEU A 80 -0.03 10.86 8.61
C LEU A 80 -0.92 11.44 9.72
N ASN A 81 -2.23 11.33 9.60
CA ASN A 81 -3.16 11.77 10.62
C ASN A 81 -3.02 10.95 11.92
N THR A 82 -2.57 11.60 13.00
CA THR A 82 -2.39 10.99 14.33
C THR A 82 -3.49 11.37 15.33
N SER A 83 -4.32 12.36 15.02
CA SER A 83 -5.37 12.89 15.91
C SER A 83 -6.46 11.89 16.25
N ARG A 84 -6.72 10.93 15.34
CA ARG A 84 -7.70 9.84 15.53
C ARG A 84 -7.03 8.49 15.34
N LYS A 85 -7.18 7.61 16.33
CA LYS A 85 -6.84 6.20 16.19
C LYS A 85 -7.95 5.48 15.40
N GLY A 86 -7.55 4.62 14.46
CA GLY A 86 -8.51 3.83 13.68
C GLY A 86 -7.89 3.25 12.41
N SER A 87 -8.56 2.24 11.85
CA SER A 87 -8.17 1.65 10.57
C SER A 87 -8.34 2.66 9.43
N ILE A 88 -7.59 2.47 8.33
CA ILE A 88 -7.73 3.31 7.13
C ILE A 88 -9.18 3.33 6.64
N LYS A 89 -9.85 2.17 6.59
CA LYS A 89 -11.29 2.07 6.24
C LYS A 89 -12.18 2.93 7.14
N THR A 90 -11.97 2.87 8.46
CA THR A 90 -12.74 3.66 9.44
C THR A 90 -12.51 5.16 9.25
N LYS A 91 -11.25 5.59 9.11
CA LYS A 91 -10.92 7.00 8.89
C LYS A 91 -11.48 7.52 7.55
N ARG A 92 -11.46 6.71 6.49
CA ARG A 92 -12.11 7.03 5.21
C ARG A 92 -13.61 7.29 5.40
N MET A 93 -14.30 6.40 6.11
CA MET A 93 -15.73 6.56 6.38
C MET A 93 -16.01 7.83 7.19
N LEU A 94 -15.20 8.10 8.23
CA LEU A 94 -15.33 9.31 9.02
C LEU A 94 -15.10 10.58 8.19
N ALA A 95 -14.11 10.58 7.29
CA ALA A 95 -13.87 11.70 6.39
C ALA A 95 -15.04 11.93 5.43
N ALA A 96 -15.70 10.86 4.99
CA ALA A 96 -16.88 10.96 4.14
C ALA A 96 -18.12 11.49 4.88
N THR A 97 -18.23 11.30 6.20
CA THR A 97 -19.42 11.70 6.98
C THR A 97 -19.22 12.91 7.89
N SER A 98 -17.99 13.37 8.10
CA SER A 98 -17.68 14.50 8.98
C SER A 98 -16.85 15.55 8.26
N ASP A 99 -17.47 16.70 7.99
CA ASP A 99 -16.83 17.84 7.33
C ASP A 99 -15.67 18.37 8.16
N LYS A 100 -15.81 18.42 9.47
CA LYS A 100 -14.75 18.82 10.40
C LYS A 100 -13.52 17.91 10.26
N PHE A 101 -13.70 16.60 10.30
CA PHE A 101 -12.58 15.67 10.18
C PHE A 101 -11.97 15.69 8.77
N ARG A 102 -12.79 15.87 7.73
CA ARG A 102 -12.30 16.02 6.36
C ARG A 102 -11.48 17.30 6.18
N ALA A 103 -11.92 18.43 6.73
CA ALA A 103 -11.18 19.68 6.73
C ALA A 103 -9.86 19.56 7.50
N GLU A 104 -9.85 18.83 8.62
CA GLU A 104 -8.64 18.50 9.38
C GLU A 104 -7.61 17.74 8.51
N LEU A 105 -8.06 16.68 7.85
CA LEU A 105 -7.23 15.85 7.00
C LEU A 105 -6.63 16.62 5.83
N LEU A 106 -7.39 17.57 5.28
CA LEU A 106 -6.95 18.41 4.16
C LEU A 106 -6.12 19.61 4.61
N GLY A 107 -6.02 19.88 5.92
CA GLY A 107 -5.28 21.04 6.43
C GLY A 107 -5.95 22.39 6.12
N VAL A 108 -7.27 22.39 5.93
CA VAL A 108 -8.04 23.61 5.56
C VAL A 108 -8.88 24.17 6.72
N MET A 109 -8.69 23.66 7.94
CA MET A 109 -9.27 24.30 9.13
C MET A 109 -8.47 25.56 9.49
N THR A 110 -9.14 26.71 9.41
CA THR A 110 -8.84 27.94 10.17
C THR A 110 -9.54 27.90 11.52
#